data_AF-A0A7S0PH32-F1
#
_entry.id   AF-A0A7S0PH32-F1
#
_cell.length_a   1.000
_cell.length_b   1.000
_cell.length_c   1.000
_cell.angle_alpha   90.00
_cell.angle_beta   90.00
_cell.angle_gamma   90.00
#
_symmetry.space_group_name_H-M   'P 1'
#
loop_
_entity.id
_entity.type
_entity.pdbx_description
1 polymer ?
#
loop_
_entity_poly.entity_id
_entity_poly.type
_entity_poly.pdbx_seq_one_letter_code
_entity_poly.pdbx_strand_id
1 'polypeptide(L)'
;MRRAKTRTRPLDIYKRMPILRKQDELPIDAETVDSAVVRIGIVDLPVPEVSAVDTYEEETKGGFKPPRPYIRHKPGTQIRSLTCEYEADHDDEAWLKTHAKFGTGNDSATRLSLDLFERVMDALEQEAGRTDSMPTLTEASRVVAERTGLKRTGANSTLDDVYTYWRRKRERLKKPLLRRFWPPTSENNADPHATFRQRTKERYRLRRTRRSDDMASYRKLADVRQTLARAMALLDMVHTREQAKLELARIAVDSFEQAVFEATDTTGTTRTPPVLQTRRFERTAAEH
;
A
#
# COMPACT_ATOMS: atom_id res chain seq x y z
N MET A 1 -73.85 4.87 -35.40
CA MET A 1 -72.54 4.22 -35.14
C MET A 1 -71.67 4.29 -36.38
N ARG A 2 -70.60 5.10 -36.39
CA ARG A 2 -69.58 5.12 -37.46
C ARG A 2 -68.37 4.32 -36.96
N ARG A 3 -68.03 3.21 -37.62
CA ARG A 3 -66.78 2.46 -37.35
C ARG A 3 -65.58 3.33 -37.74
N ALA A 4 -64.72 3.65 -36.78
CA ALA A 4 -63.41 4.23 -37.05
C ALA A 4 -62.56 3.19 -37.79
N LYS A 5 -62.15 3.49 -39.02
CA LYS A 5 -61.19 2.67 -39.78
C LYS A 5 -59.80 2.95 -39.21
N THR A 6 -59.25 2.04 -38.42
CA THR A 6 -57.82 2.01 -38.12
C THR A 6 -57.08 1.59 -39.38
N ARG A 7 -56.61 2.57 -40.16
CA ARG A 7 -55.62 2.29 -41.21
C ARG A 7 -54.30 2.02 -40.51
N THR A 8 -53.82 0.78 -40.59
CA THR A 8 -52.45 0.44 -40.20
C THR A 8 -51.50 1.29 -41.04
N ARG A 9 -50.56 1.99 -40.40
CA ARG A 9 -49.52 2.74 -41.12
C ARG A 9 -48.69 1.73 -41.93
N PRO A 10 -48.36 2.03 -43.19
CA PRO A 10 -47.51 1.14 -43.98
C PRO A 10 -46.18 0.93 -43.27
N LEU A 11 -45.70 -0.32 -43.26
CA LEU A 11 -44.39 -0.68 -42.72
C LEU A 11 -43.34 0.10 -43.49
N ASP A 12 -42.64 1.00 -42.81
CA ASP A 12 -41.50 1.70 -43.38
C ASP A 12 -40.30 0.74 -43.38
N ILE A 13 -40.07 0.10 -44.53
CA ILE A 13 -38.95 -0.81 -44.75
C ILE A 13 -37.58 -0.10 -44.68
N TYR A 14 -37.55 1.23 -44.63
CA TYR A 14 -36.34 2.02 -44.46
C TYR A 14 -36.11 2.46 -43.02
N LYS A 15 -36.97 2.04 -42.07
CA LYS A 15 -36.79 2.33 -40.65
C LYS A 15 -35.51 1.64 -40.15
N ARG A 16 -34.54 2.45 -39.71
CA ARG A 16 -33.29 1.95 -39.14
C ARG A 16 -33.57 1.14 -37.87
N MET A 17 -32.94 -0.03 -37.75
CA MET A 17 -33.05 -0.85 -36.54
C MET A 17 -32.36 -0.15 -35.36
N PRO A 18 -32.98 -0.14 -34.17
CA PRO A 18 -32.32 0.35 -32.97
C PRO A 18 -31.13 -0.56 -32.63
N ILE A 19 -29.97 0.03 -32.35
CA ILE A 19 -28.81 -0.69 -31.86
C ILE A 19 -29.01 -0.87 -30.35
N LEU A 20 -29.28 -2.09 -29.92
CA LEU A 20 -29.37 -2.45 -28.50
C LEU A 20 -27.95 -2.69 -27.97
N ARG A 21 -27.57 -2.01 -26.90
CA ARG A 21 -26.26 -2.17 -26.25
C ARG A 21 -26.29 -3.26 -25.17
N LYS A 22 -27.47 -3.58 -24.64
CA LYS A 22 -27.73 -4.66 -23.68
C LYS A 22 -29.07 -5.37 -23.95
N GLN A 23 -29.21 -6.62 -23.50
CA GLN A 23 -30.47 -7.38 -23.63
C GLN A 23 -31.65 -6.73 -22.88
N ASP A 24 -31.38 -5.95 -21.83
CA ASP A 24 -32.39 -5.28 -21.01
C ASP A 24 -32.92 -3.96 -21.64
N GLU A 25 -32.35 -3.51 -22.76
CA GLU A 25 -32.78 -2.29 -23.47
C GLU A 25 -33.96 -2.52 -24.44
N LEU A 26 -34.58 -3.70 -24.41
CA LEU A 26 -35.80 -3.96 -25.18
C LEU A 26 -36.92 -3.02 -24.70
N PRO A 27 -37.46 -2.12 -25.55
CA PRO A 27 -38.57 -1.27 -25.17
C PRO A 27 -39.78 -2.15 -24.83
N ILE A 28 -40.23 -2.12 -23.59
CA ILE A 28 -41.37 -2.92 -23.12
C ILE A 28 -42.69 -2.43 -23.74
N ASP A 29 -42.76 -1.19 -24.24
CA ASP A 29 -43.95 -0.69 -24.92
C ASP A 29 -43.59 0.17 -26.15
N ALA A 30 -44.20 -0.17 -27.30
CA ALA A 30 -43.88 0.34 -28.62
C ALA A 30 -44.45 1.75 -28.92
N GLU A 31 -44.55 2.64 -27.94
CA GLU A 31 -45.01 4.01 -28.14
C GLU A 31 -44.06 5.01 -27.49
N THR A 32 -43.41 5.80 -28.36
CA THR A 32 -42.56 6.98 -28.09
C THR A 32 -41.06 6.71 -28.19
N VAL A 33 -40.53 6.76 -29.42
CA VAL A 33 -39.11 7.06 -29.64
C VAL A 33 -39.05 8.35 -30.45
N ASP A 34 -38.75 9.42 -29.73
CA ASP A 34 -38.61 10.77 -30.24
C ASP A 34 -37.37 10.87 -31.14
N SER A 35 -37.58 11.44 -32.31
CA SER A 35 -36.65 12.22 -33.14
C SER A 35 -35.17 11.80 -33.17
N ALA A 36 -34.82 11.10 -34.26
CA ALA A 36 -33.46 10.84 -34.70
C ALA A 36 -32.64 12.15 -34.85
N VAL A 37 -31.70 12.37 -33.92
CA VAL A 37 -30.60 13.31 -34.12
C VAL A 37 -29.66 12.72 -35.18
N VAL A 38 -29.70 13.29 -36.38
CA VAL A 38 -28.74 13.00 -37.45
C VAL A 38 -27.34 13.43 -36.98
N ARG A 39 -26.55 12.49 -36.45
CA ARG A 39 -25.13 12.70 -36.15
C ARG A 39 -24.32 12.43 -37.42
N ILE A 40 -23.99 13.50 -38.14
CA ILE A 40 -23.07 13.48 -39.28
C ILE A 40 -21.65 13.17 -38.76
N GLY A 41 -21.01 12.11 -39.28
CA GLY A 41 -19.56 11.95 -39.27
C GLY A 41 -18.86 11.70 -37.92
N ILE A 42 -19.54 11.13 -36.92
CA ILE A 42 -18.92 10.80 -35.63
C ILE A 42 -18.47 9.33 -35.68
N VAL A 43 -17.16 9.10 -35.61
CA VAL A 43 -16.57 7.77 -35.36
C VAL A 43 -17.20 7.22 -34.09
N ASP A 44 -17.86 6.06 -34.18
CA ASP A 44 -18.51 5.41 -33.04
C ASP A 44 -17.42 4.81 -32.13
N LEU A 45 -16.97 5.62 -31.17
CA LEU A 45 -15.97 5.23 -30.18
C LEU A 45 -16.68 4.41 -29.08
N PRO A 46 -16.24 3.18 -28.80
CA PRO A 46 -16.82 2.39 -27.72
C PRO A 46 -16.61 3.09 -26.38
N VAL A 47 -17.70 3.31 -25.65
CA VAL A 47 -17.67 3.84 -24.28
C VAL A 47 -17.62 2.65 -23.32
N PRO A 48 -16.63 2.58 -22.40
CA PRO A 48 -16.55 1.48 -21.45
C PRO A 48 -17.75 1.49 -20.50
N GLU A 49 -18.14 0.29 -20.06
CA GLU A 49 -19.18 0.11 -19.05
C GLU A 49 -18.63 0.48 -17.66
N VAL A 50 -19.45 1.18 -16.87
CA VAL A 50 -19.13 1.52 -15.47
C VAL A 50 -19.96 0.63 -14.57
N SER A 51 -19.29 -0.19 -13.74
CA SER A 51 -19.91 -1.04 -12.73
C SER A 51 -19.74 -0.43 -11.33
N ALA A 52 -20.79 -0.51 -10.51
CA ALA A 52 -20.69 -0.16 -9.09
C ALA A 52 -19.96 -1.28 -8.32
N VAL A 53 -19.20 -0.90 -7.28
CA VAL A 53 -18.50 -1.82 -6.38
C VAL A 53 -19.02 -1.58 -4.97
N ASP A 54 -19.73 -2.57 -4.42
CA ASP A 54 -20.42 -2.43 -3.14
C ASP A 54 -19.45 -2.27 -1.94
N THR A 55 -18.26 -2.87 -2.02
CA THR A 55 -17.25 -2.85 -0.93
C THR A 55 -16.36 -1.61 -0.90
N TYR A 56 -16.55 -0.68 -1.84
CA TYR A 56 -15.65 0.48 -2.01
C TYR A 56 -15.48 1.32 -0.74
N GLU A 57 -16.58 1.60 -0.03
CA GLU A 57 -16.58 2.42 1.18
C GLU A 57 -15.91 1.72 2.38
N GLU A 58 -15.85 0.38 2.39
CA GLU A 58 -15.19 -0.39 3.45
C GLU A 58 -13.67 -0.39 3.27
N GLU A 59 -13.21 -0.54 2.02
CA GLU A 59 -11.80 -0.60 1.63
C GLU A 59 -11.15 0.79 1.62
N THR A 60 -11.88 1.82 1.20
CA THR A 60 -11.36 3.19 1.01
C THR A 60 -11.91 4.17 2.04
N LYS A 61 -11.41 4.08 3.27
CA LYS A 61 -11.80 5.00 4.35
C LYS A 61 -11.31 6.42 4.06
N GLY A 62 -12.26 7.37 3.93
CA GLY A 62 -11.95 8.78 3.81
C GLY A 62 -11.28 9.35 5.06
N GLY A 63 -10.18 10.09 4.89
CA GLY A 63 -9.49 10.77 6.00
C GLY A 63 -8.61 11.95 5.59
N PHE A 64 -8.49 12.21 4.28
CA PHE A 64 -7.65 13.28 3.77
C PHE A 64 -8.30 14.64 4.00
N LYS A 65 -7.59 15.53 4.72
CA LYS A 65 -7.99 16.92 4.93
C LYS A 65 -7.15 17.82 4.01
N PRO A 66 -7.76 18.46 3.00
CA PRO A 66 -7.00 19.28 2.05
C PRO A 66 -6.36 20.47 2.78
N PRO A 67 -5.04 20.69 2.60
CA PRO A 67 -4.38 21.86 3.14
C PRO A 67 -4.88 23.12 2.41
N ARG A 68 -4.83 24.27 3.09
CA ARG A 68 -5.14 25.58 2.48
C ARG A 68 -4.25 25.89 1.26
N PRO A 69 -2.91 25.69 1.29
CA PRO A 69 -2.07 25.84 0.11
C PRO A 69 -2.11 24.60 -0.80
N TYR A 70 -1.65 24.75 -2.04
CA TYR A 70 -1.45 23.61 -2.94
C TYR A 70 -0.47 22.58 -2.40
N ILE A 71 -0.77 21.30 -2.63
CA ILE A 71 0.04 20.17 -2.22
C ILE A 71 1.37 20.20 -2.99
N ARG A 72 2.48 20.33 -2.27
CA ARG A 72 3.83 20.20 -2.83
C ARG A 72 4.36 18.81 -2.51
N HIS A 73 4.14 17.86 -3.42
CA HIS A 73 4.64 16.50 -3.28
C HIS A 73 5.96 16.33 -4.04
N LYS A 74 7.02 15.94 -3.31
CA LYS A 74 8.24 15.40 -3.90
C LYS A 74 8.30 13.93 -3.50
N PRO A 75 8.10 12.98 -4.42
CA PRO A 75 8.21 11.57 -4.07
C PRO A 75 9.63 11.30 -3.58
N GLY A 76 9.76 10.97 -2.29
CA GLY A 76 11.02 10.54 -1.71
C GLY A 76 11.31 9.11 -2.16
N THR A 77 12.53 8.84 -2.63
CA THR A 77 13.00 7.47 -2.91
C THR A 77 12.95 6.57 -1.68
N GLN A 78 12.90 7.15 -0.48
CA GLN A 78 12.96 6.47 0.81
C GLN A 78 11.61 6.02 1.39
N ILE A 79 10.46 6.53 0.91
CA ILE A 79 9.14 6.14 1.46
C ILE A 79 8.93 4.63 1.33
N ARG A 80 9.45 4.02 0.26
CA ARG A 80 9.35 2.59 -0.01
C ARG A 80 10.11 1.72 0.99
N SER A 81 11.08 2.26 1.73
CA SER A 81 11.89 1.50 2.68
C SER A 81 11.28 1.40 4.08
N LEU A 82 10.24 2.19 4.39
CA LEU A 82 9.64 2.27 5.72
C LEU A 82 8.38 1.41 5.87
N THR A 83 7.88 0.84 4.78
CA THR A 83 6.64 0.06 4.75
C THR A 83 6.96 -1.38 4.36
N CYS A 84 6.27 -2.34 4.98
CA CYS A 84 6.25 -3.72 4.52
C CYS A 84 5.84 -3.76 3.03
N GLU A 85 6.65 -4.36 2.16
CA GLU A 85 6.34 -4.47 0.72
C GLU A 85 5.52 -5.72 0.40
N TYR A 86 5.58 -6.73 1.27
CA TYR A 86 4.81 -7.96 1.13
C TYR A 86 3.37 -7.75 1.60
N GLU A 87 2.42 -8.21 0.78
CA GLU A 87 0.98 -8.27 1.07
C GLU A 87 0.55 -9.74 1.01
N ALA A 88 -0.16 -10.20 2.02
CA ALA A 88 -0.61 -11.57 2.11
C ALA A 88 -1.67 -11.88 1.03
N ASP A 89 -1.53 -13.01 0.34
CA ASP A 89 -2.53 -13.49 -0.61
C ASP A 89 -3.61 -14.36 0.07
N HIS A 90 -4.62 -14.76 -0.71
CA HIS A 90 -5.68 -15.64 -0.21
C HIS A 90 -5.15 -16.96 0.35
N ASP A 91 -4.08 -17.52 -0.25
CA ASP A 91 -3.46 -18.77 0.23
C ASP A 91 -2.76 -18.56 1.59
N ASP A 92 -2.12 -17.41 1.80
CA ASP A 92 -1.51 -17.00 3.07
C ASP A 92 -2.57 -16.86 4.16
N GLU A 93 -3.66 -16.16 3.87
CA GLU A 93 -4.76 -15.99 4.82
C GLU A 93 -5.39 -17.33 5.21
N ALA A 94 -5.63 -18.20 4.23
CA ALA A 94 -6.17 -19.53 4.46
C ALA A 94 -5.21 -20.38 5.30
N TRP A 95 -3.91 -20.32 5.01
CA TRP A 95 -2.88 -21.01 5.81
C TRP A 95 -2.86 -20.51 7.25
N LEU A 96 -2.91 -19.19 7.46
CA LEU A 96 -2.91 -18.60 8.80
C LEU A 96 -4.15 -19.00 9.62
N LYS A 97 -5.33 -19.03 8.97
CA LYS A 97 -6.61 -19.46 9.58
C LYS A 97 -6.64 -20.95 9.95
N THR A 98 -6.02 -21.80 9.13
CA THR A 98 -6.03 -23.27 9.30
C THR A 98 -4.85 -23.81 10.13
N HIS A 99 -3.86 -22.98 10.44
CA HIS A 99 -2.66 -23.43 11.13
C HIS A 99 -2.93 -23.92 12.57
N ALA A 100 -2.35 -25.05 12.96
CA ALA A 100 -2.57 -25.67 14.27
C ALA A 100 -2.20 -24.79 15.48
N LYS A 101 -1.30 -23.81 15.30
CA LYS A 101 -0.87 -22.87 16.36
C LYS A 101 -1.54 -21.49 16.27
N PHE A 102 -1.89 -21.03 15.07
CA PHE A 102 -2.33 -19.65 14.79
C PHE A 102 -3.80 -19.53 14.38
N GLY A 103 -4.48 -20.67 14.22
CA GLY A 103 -5.83 -20.73 13.71
C GLY A 103 -6.85 -20.04 14.62
N THR A 104 -8.01 -19.73 14.06
CA THR A 104 -9.08 -18.96 14.70
C THR A 104 -9.68 -19.64 15.94
N GLY A 105 -9.39 -20.91 16.19
CA GLY A 105 -9.83 -21.66 17.37
C GLY A 105 -8.88 -21.62 18.58
N ASN A 106 -7.72 -20.99 18.46
CA ASN A 106 -6.69 -20.97 19.51
C ASN A 106 -6.67 -19.66 20.30
N ASP A 107 -6.00 -19.69 21.45
CA ASP A 107 -5.87 -18.55 22.36
C ASP A 107 -5.28 -17.31 21.66
N SER A 108 -5.82 -16.14 22.00
CA SER A 108 -5.39 -14.86 21.40
C SER A 108 -3.90 -14.56 21.63
N ALA A 109 -3.30 -15.16 22.66
CA ALA A 109 -1.89 -15.01 22.99
C ALA A 109 -0.94 -15.73 22.02
N THR A 110 -1.39 -16.81 21.36
CA THR A 110 -0.57 -17.54 20.37
C THR A 110 -0.88 -17.15 18.94
N ARG A 111 -1.86 -16.26 18.71
CA ARG A 111 -2.28 -15.83 17.37
C ARG A 111 -1.22 -14.93 16.73
N LEU A 112 -0.81 -15.28 15.52
CA LEU A 112 0.03 -14.43 14.68
C LEU A 112 -0.86 -13.44 13.94
N SER A 113 -0.63 -12.13 14.10
CA SER A 113 -1.36 -11.11 13.34
C SER A 113 -0.93 -11.13 11.87
N LEU A 114 -1.86 -10.76 10.97
CA LEU A 114 -1.57 -10.68 9.54
C LEU A 114 -0.42 -9.72 9.26
N ASP A 115 -0.43 -8.54 9.88
CA ASP A 115 0.65 -7.55 9.78
C ASP A 115 2.02 -8.10 10.23
N LEU A 116 2.06 -8.88 11.32
CA LEU A 116 3.33 -9.46 11.77
C LEU A 116 3.80 -10.56 10.80
N PHE A 117 2.87 -11.38 10.29
CA PHE A 117 3.17 -12.36 9.26
C PHE A 117 3.76 -11.71 8.00
N GLU A 118 3.13 -10.65 7.49
CA GLU A 118 3.60 -9.89 6.33
C GLU A 118 4.99 -9.32 6.55
N ARG A 119 5.23 -8.69 7.71
CA ARG A 119 6.57 -8.16 8.07
C ARG A 119 7.63 -9.26 8.15
N VAL A 120 7.28 -10.46 8.63
CA VAL A 120 8.21 -11.60 8.66
C VAL A 120 8.49 -12.08 7.23
N MET A 121 7.47 -12.26 6.40
CA MET A 121 7.62 -12.66 4.99
C MET A 121 8.47 -11.67 4.20
N ASP A 122 8.22 -10.37 4.39
CA ASP A 122 8.98 -9.28 3.77
C ASP A 122 10.45 -9.30 4.22
N ALA A 123 10.72 -9.46 5.51
CA ALA A 123 12.08 -9.54 6.04
C ALA A 123 12.87 -10.73 5.44
N LEU A 124 12.24 -11.90 5.32
CA LEU A 124 12.83 -13.08 4.70
C LEU A 124 13.12 -12.85 3.21
N GLU A 125 12.16 -12.25 2.49
CA GLU A 125 12.30 -12.01 1.05
C GLU A 125 13.35 -10.95 0.75
N GLN A 126 13.45 -9.90 1.57
CA GLN A 126 14.49 -8.88 1.45
C GLN A 126 15.89 -9.45 1.67
N GLU A 127 16.07 -10.33 2.66
CA GLU A 127 17.37 -10.98 2.89
C GLU A 127 17.72 -11.94 1.74
N ALA A 128 16.74 -12.72 1.28
CA ALA A 128 16.92 -13.64 0.17
C ALA A 128 17.24 -12.90 -1.15
N GLY A 129 16.63 -11.73 -1.37
CA GLY A 129 16.91 -10.86 -2.52
C GLY A 129 18.24 -10.12 -2.41
N ARG A 130 18.75 -9.88 -1.20
CA ARG A 130 20.07 -9.26 -0.96
C ARG A 130 21.22 -10.23 -1.24
N THR A 131 21.07 -11.48 -0.78
CA THR A 131 22.12 -12.51 -0.87
C THR A 131 21.98 -13.38 -2.13
N ASP A 132 20.88 -13.23 -2.87
CA ASP A 132 20.51 -14.04 -4.05
C ASP A 132 20.51 -15.55 -3.76
N SER A 133 20.18 -15.92 -2.52
CA SER A 133 20.17 -17.30 -2.05
C SER A 133 19.08 -17.51 -1.01
N MET A 134 18.80 -18.78 -0.65
CA MET A 134 17.89 -19.08 0.46
C MET A 134 18.63 -18.85 1.79
N PRO A 135 18.19 -17.89 2.63
CA PRO A 135 18.81 -17.66 3.92
C PRO A 135 18.63 -18.90 4.79
N THR A 136 19.64 -19.25 5.57
CA THR A 136 19.54 -20.31 6.56
C THR A 136 18.60 -19.90 7.70
N LEU A 137 18.09 -20.87 8.48
CA LEU A 137 17.22 -20.58 9.61
C LEU A 137 17.89 -19.64 10.64
N THR A 138 19.20 -19.75 10.82
CA THR A 138 19.97 -18.87 11.71
C THR A 138 19.99 -17.43 11.21
N GLU A 139 20.26 -17.22 9.92
CA GLU A 139 20.24 -15.89 9.29
C GLU A 139 18.83 -15.29 9.33
N ALA A 140 17.83 -16.08 8.95
CA ALA A 140 16.42 -15.73 9.03
C ALA A 140 16.03 -15.29 10.45
N SER A 141 16.45 -16.02 11.48
CA SER A 141 16.17 -15.68 12.88
C SER A 141 16.74 -14.35 13.31
N ARG A 142 17.95 -14.01 12.84
CA ARG A 142 18.59 -12.72 13.13
C ARG A 142 17.85 -11.57 12.46
N VAL A 143 17.60 -11.69 11.16
CA VAL A 143 16.98 -10.62 10.35
C VAL A 143 15.54 -10.35 10.80
N VAL A 144 14.79 -11.41 11.10
CA VAL A 144 13.41 -11.26 11.59
C VAL A 144 13.39 -10.61 12.97
N ALA A 145 14.28 -11.01 13.89
CA ALA A 145 14.36 -10.39 15.21
C ALA A 145 14.69 -8.89 15.13
N GLU A 146 15.60 -8.50 14.25
CA GLU A 146 15.99 -7.08 14.03
C GLU A 146 14.84 -6.24 13.48
N ARG A 147 14.07 -6.80 12.53
CA ARG A 147 13.04 -6.03 11.80
C ARG A 147 11.65 -6.06 12.41
N THR A 148 11.30 -7.13 13.12
CA THR A 148 9.93 -7.34 13.64
C THR A 148 9.88 -7.46 15.15
N GLY A 149 11.04 -7.62 15.82
CA GLY A 149 11.12 -7.94 17.25
C GLY A 149 10.77 -9.39 17.59
N LEU A 150 10.35 -10.21 16.61
CA LEU A 150 9.98 -11.61 16.83
C LEU A 150 11.24 -12.46 17.01
N LYS A 151 11.47 -12.92 18.24
CA LYS A 151 12.58 -13.81 18.57
C LYS A 151 12.17 -15.26 18.40
N ARG A 152 13.11 -16.08 17.92
CA ARG A 152 12.95 -17.53 17.82
C ARG A 152 12.91 -18.15 19.23
N THR A 153 11.73 -18.55 19.70
CA THR A 153 11.53 -19.17 21.02
C THR A 153 11.68 -20.70 20.93
N GLY A 154 12.91 -21.19 20.99
CA GLY A 154 13.21 -22.63 20.99
C GLY A 154 12.90 -23.36 19.68
N ALA A 155 12.79 -24.69 19.75
CA ALA A 155 12.44 -25.53 18.61
C ALA A 155 10.91 -25.49 18.36
N ASN A 156 10.50 -25.50 17.09
CA ASN A 156 9.11 -25.35 16.65
C ASN A 156 8.50 -24.00 17.05
N SER A 157 9.33 -22.96 17.01
CA SER A 157 8.86 -21.59 17.24
C SER A 157 7.92 -21.13 16.13
N THR A 158 7.21 -20.02 16.35
CA THR A 158 6.34 -19.42 15.33
C THR A 158 7.10 -19.06 14.06
N LEU A 159 8.36 -18.65 14.24
CA LEU A 159 9.27 -18.36 13.15
C LEU A 159 9.63 -19.59 12.33
N ASP A 160 9.81 -20.76 12.97
CA ASP A 160 10.16 -21.99 12.27
C ASP A 160 9.04 -22.42 11.30
N ASP A 161 7.78 -22.26 11.72
CA ASP A 161 6.61 -22.58 10.91
C ASP A 161 6.48 -21.62 9.71
N VAL A 162 6.58 -20.30 9.96
CA VAL A 162 6.49 -19.26 8.90
C VAL A 162 7.66 -19.38 7.92
N TYR A 163 8.88 -19.61 8.41
CA TYR A 163 10.05 -19.83 7.56
C TYR A 163 9.88 -21.06 6.67
N THR A 164 9.34 -22.16 7.22
CA THR A 164 9.06 -23.37 6.45
C THR A 164 7.99 -23.13 5.39
N TYR A 165 6.94 -22.39 5.74
CA TYR A 165 5.90 -21.99 4.80
C TYR A 165 6.46 -21.12 3.66
N TRP A 166 7.17 -20.04 4.01
CA TRP A 166 7.83 -19.14 3.06
C TRP A 166 8.74 -19.90 2.09
N ARG A 167 9.58 -20.79 2.62
CA ARG A 167 10.49 -21.62 1.83
C ARG A 167 9.74 -22.49 0.82
N ARG A 168 8.69 -23.20 1.25
CA ARG A 168 7.85 -24.01 0.35
C ARG A 168 7.16 -23.15 -0.71
N LYS A 169 6.67 -21.96 -0.33
CA LYS A 169 6.03 -21.02 -1.25
C LYS A 169 7.02 -20.56 -2.34
N ARG A 170 8.24 -20.20 -1.95
CA ARG A 170 9.33 -19.81 -2.88
C ARG A 170 9.77 -20.96 -3.78
N GLU A 171 9.90 -22.17 -3.23
CA GLU A 171 10.25 -23.39 -3.98
C GLU A 171 9.15 -23.77 -5.01
N ARG A 172 7.88 -23.62 -4.64
CA ARG A 172 6.73 -23.86 -5.53
C ARG A 172 6.68 -22.86 -6.68
N LEU A 173 6.86 -21.57 -6.39
CA LEU A 173 6.79 -20.50 -7.40
C LEU A 173 8.06 -20.39 -8.25
N LYS A 174 9.20 -20.87 -7.73
CA LYS A 174 10.54 -20.78 -8.36
C LYS A 174 10.93 -19.35 -8.77
N LYS A 175 10.36 -18.37 -8.06
CA LYS A 175 10.56 -16.94 -8.28
C LYS A 175 10.52 -16.23 -6.93
N PRO A 176 11.22 -15.10 -6.79
CA PRO A 176 11.06 -14.24 -5.62
C PRO A 176 9.60 -13.85 -5.42
N LEU A 177 9.17 -13.69 -4.16
CA LEU A 177 7.80 -13.28 -3.87
C LEU A 177 7.59 -11.79 -4.20
N LEU A 178 8.60 -10.96 -3.90
CA LEU A 178 8.58 -9.54 -4.23
C LEU A 178 9.04 -9.28 -5.66
N ARG A 179 8.21 -8.54 -6.41
CA ARG A 179 8.44 -8.25 -7.83
C ARG A 179 9.76 -7.52 -8.11
N ARG A 180 10.27 -6.73 -7.16
CA ARG A 180 11.54 -5.99 -7.31
C ARG A 180 12.74 -6.92 -7.53
N PHE A 181 12.72 -8.11 -6.93
CA PHE A 181 13.80 -9.08 -7.04
C PHE A 181 13.67 -9.97 -8.28
N TRP A 182 12.63 -9.79 -9.09
CA TRP A 182 12.49 -10.56 -10.33
C TRP A 182 13.57 -10.15 -11.33
N PRO A 183 14.09 -11.10 -12.11
CA PRO A 183 15.09 -10.80 -13.11
C PRO A 183 14.54 -9.79 -14.12
N PRO A 184 15.35 -8.80 -14.53
CA PRO A 184 14.93 -7.82 -15.52
C PRO A 184 14.61 -8.53 -16.84
N THR A 185 13.58 -8.05 -17.53
CA THR A 185 13.19 -8.66 -18.79
C THR A 185 14.19 -8.33 -19.89
N SER A 186 14.62 -9.37 -20.62
CA SER A 186 15.52 -9.24 -21.77
C SER A 186 14.98 -8.28 -22.83
N GLU A 187 15.86 -7.48 -23.43
CA GLU A 187 15.54 -6.53 -24.49
C GLU A 187 14.84 -7.21 -25.68
N ASN A 188 15.25 -8.45 -26.01
CA ASN A 188 14.81 -9.20 -27.20
C ASN A 188 13.62 -10.14 -26.96
N ASN A 189 12.96 -10.08 -25.81
CA ASN A 189 11.83 -10.97 -25.53
C ASN A 189 10.65 -10.74 -26.53
N ALA A 190 10.07 -11.76 -27.14
CA ALA A 190 8.93 -11.54 -28.05
C ALA A 190 7.58 -11.36 -27.31
N ASP A 191 7.54 -11.65 -26.01
CA ASP A 191 6.32 -11.66 -25.21
C ASP A 191 5.70 -10.24 -25.09
N PRO A 192 4.43 -10.04 -25.46
CA PRO A 192 3.73 -8.77 -25.28
C PRO A 192 3.55 -8.36 -23.81
N HIS A 193 3.57 -9.31 -22.86
CA HIS A 193 3.47 -9.01 -21.43
C HIS A 193 4.80 -8.57 -20.79
N ALA A 194 5.91 -8.76 -21.51
CA ALA A 194 7.24 -8.33 -21.09
C ALA A 194 7.44 -6.81 -21.32
N THR A 195 6.99 -6.00 -20.36
CA THR A 195 7.06 -4.52 -20.40
C THR A 195 8.28 -3.95 -19.67
N PHE A 196 8.55 -2.65 -19.83
CA PHE A 196 9.62 -1.89 -19.14
C PHE A 196 11.05 -2.48 -19.23
N ARG A 197 11.40 -3.03 -20.38
CA ARG A 197 12.73 -3.62 -20.62
C ARG A 197 13.81 -2.56 -20.47
N GLN A 198 14.82 -2.87 -19.67
CA GLN A 198 15.98 -2.01 -19.56
C GLN A 198 16.75 -2.11 -20.87
N ARG A 199 16.73 -1.03 -21.65
CA ARG A 199 17.58 -0.91 -22.83
C ARG A 199 18.90 -0.27 -22.44
N THR A 200 20.01 -0.87 -22.84
CA THR A 200 21.29 -0.17 -22.81
C THR A 200 21.12 1.16 -23.57
N LYS A 201 21.36 2.29 -22.88
CA LYS A 201 21.29 3.60 -23.55
C LYS A 201 22.30 3.59 -24.69
N GLU A 202 21.83 3.78 -25.91
CA GLU A 202 22.70 3.99 -27.06
C GLU A 202 23.75 5.04 -26.69
N ARG A 203 25.02 4.65 -26.78
CA ARG A 203 26.15 5.44 -26.31
C ARG A 203 26.51 6.56 -27.30
N TYR A 204 25.54 7.12 -28.02
CA TYR A 204 25.75 8.29 -28.88
C TYR A 204 25.76 9.57 -28.05
N ARG A 205 26.82 9.78 -27.28
CA ARG A 205 27.21 11.14 -26.89
C ARG A 205 28.04 11.74 -28.02
N LEU A 206 27.39 12.49 -28.91
CA LEU A 206 28.05 13.24 -30.00
C LEU A 206 29.13 14.23 -29.50
N ARG A 207 29.11 14.57 -28.20
CA ARG A 207 30.16 15.34 -27.55
C ARG A 207 30.57 14.65 -26.26
N ARG A 208 31.87 14.43 -26.08
CA ARG A 208 32.46 14.15 -24.77
C ARG A 208 32.22 15.39 -23.92
N THR A 209 31.17 15.41 -23.09
CA THR A 209 31.11 16.38 -21.99
C THR A 209 32.35 16.12 -21.16
N ARG A 210 33.37 16.96 -21.32
CA ARG A 210 34.35 17.19 -20.27
C ARG A 210 33.51 17.72 -19.12
N ARG A 211 32.98 16.84 -18.27
CA ARG A 211 32.63 17.24 -16.91
C ARG A 211 33.98 17.71 -16.40
N SER A 212 34.20 19.00 -16.38
CA SER A 212 35.32 19.53 -15.64
C SER A 212 34.96 19.24 -14.19
N ASP A 213 35.59 18.22 -13.62
CA ASP A 213 35.84 18.15 -12.18
C ASP A 213 36.72 19.36 -11.85
N ASP A 214 36.09 20.53 -11.93
CA ASP A 214 36.68 21.83 -11.72
C ASP A 214 36.59 22.11 -10.23
N MET A 215 37.65 22.71 -9.68
CA MET A 215 37.67 23.15 -8.28
C MET A 215 36.49 24.05 -7.95
N ALA A 216 35.95 24.80 -8.94
CA ALA A 216 34.73 25.56 -8.79
C ALA A 216 33.48 24.69 -8.56
N SER A 217 33.34 23.57 -9.26
CA SER A 217 32.24 22.62 -9.08
C SER A 217 32.32 21.91 -7.73
N TYR A 218 33.54 21.58 -7.27
CA TYR A 218 33.77 21.01 -5.94
C TYR A 218 33.39 21.99 -4.83
N ARG A 219 33.79 23.27 -4.93
CA ARG A 219 33.40 24.31 -3.97
C ARG A 219 31.88 24.46 -3.88
N LYS A 220 31.18 24.50 -5.02
CA LYS A 220 29.71 24.54 -5.04
C LYS A 220 29.09 23.33 -4.34
N LEU A 221 29.65 22.13 -4.52
CA LEU A 221 29.18 20.93 -3.83
C LEU A 221 29.41 21.03 -2.31
N ALA A 222 30.57 21.54 -1.89
CA ALA A 222 30.85 21.78 -0.48
C ALA A 222 29.86 22.79 0.15
N ASP A 223 29.50 23.85 -0.58
CA ASP A 223 28.49 24.82 -0.17
C ASP A 223 27.09 24.19 -0.07
N VAL A 224 26.70 23.38 -1.06
CA VAL A 224 25.44 22.61 -1.02
C VAL A 224 25.41 21.66 0.18
N ARG A 225 26.51 20.95 0.45
CA ARG A 225 26.61 20.07 1.63
C ARG A 225 26.44 20.86 2.92
N GLN A 226 27.09 22.01 3.04
CA GLN A 226 26.99 22.84 4.24
C GLN A 226 25.58 23.43 4.42
N THR A 227 24.96 23.90 3.35
CA THR A 227 23.58 24.43 3.40
C THR A 227 22.56 23.34 3.75
N LEU A 228 22.72 22.13 3.21
CA LEU A 228 21.90 20.97 3.59
C LEU A 228 22.13 20.57 5.05
N ALA A 229 23.36 20.57 5.55
CA ALA A 229 23.65 20.28 6.96
C ALA A 229 22.99 21.30 7.90
N ARG A 230 23.00 22.59 7.54
CA ARG A 230 22.26 23.63 8.30
C ARG A 230 20.75 23.42 8.24
N ALA A 231 20.21 23.05 7.07
CA ALA A 231 18.79 22.75 6.92
C ALA A 231 18.37 21.53 7.75
N MET A 232 19.19 20.48 7.80
CA MET A 232 18.96 19.31 8.67
C MET A 232 18.95 19.71 10.14
N ALA A 233 19.93 20.48 10.61
CA ALA A 233 19.96 20.95 12.00
C ALA A 233 18.70 21.78 12.37
N LEU A 234 18.22 22.63 11.44
CA LEU A 234 16.96 23.36 11.64
C LEU A 234 15.76 22.41 11.74
N LEU A 235 15.68 21.41 10.86
CA LEU A 235 14.61 20.41 10.89
C LEU A 235 14.64 19.58 12.18
N ASP A 236 15.82 19.20 12.66
CA ASP A 236 15.99 18.47 13.93
C ASP A 236 15.50 19.32 15.10
N MET A 237 15.89 20.61 15.17
CA MET A 237 15.38 21.51 16.20
C MET A 237 13.86 21.69 16.14
N VAL A 238 13.27 21.77 14.94
CA VAL A 238 11.80 21.80 14.79
C VAL A 238 11.18 20.49 15.26
N HIS A 239 11.75 19.34 14.91
CA HIS A 239 11.29 18.03 15.34
C HIS A 239 11.30 17.93 16.88
N THR A 240 12.43 18.24 17.52
CA THR A 240 12.55 18.25 18.99
C THR A 240 11.54 19.20 19.64
N ARG A 241 11.33 20.39 19.07
CA ARG A 241 10.33 21.34 19.56
C ARG A 241 8.92 20.78 19.48
N GLU A 242 8.53 20.17 18.37
CA GLU A 242 7.19 19.59 18.22
C GLU A 242 6.98 18.36 19.11
N GLN A 243 8.01 17.53 19.31
CA GLN A 243 7.98 16.44 20.30
C GLN A 243 7.78 16.97 21.73
N ALA A 244 8.52 18.00 22.12
CA ALA A 244 8.34 18.61 23.45
C ALA A 244 6.93 19.18 23.65
N LYS A 245 6.35 19.83 22.62
CA LYS A 245 4.96 20.31 22.68
C LYS A 245 3.96 19.15 22.78
N LEU A 246 4.20 18.05 22.08
CA LEU A 246 3.36 16.85 22.15
C LEU A 246 3.39 16.27 23.57
N GLU A 247 4.56 16.15 24.18
CA GLU A 247 4.70 15.68 25.57
C GLU A 247 4.05 16.64 26.57
N LEU A 248 4.21 17.96 26.41
CA LEU A 248 3.52 18.93 27.24
C LEU A 248 2.00 18.80 27.14
N ALA A 249 1.46 18.61 25.93
CA ALA A 249 0.04 18.39 25.72
C ALA A 249 -0.45 17.08 26.36
N ARG A 250 0.34 16.00 26.28
CA ARG A 250 0.04 14.72 26.95
C ARG A 250 -0.01 14.89 28.47
N ILE A 251 1.00 15.53 29.05
CA ILE A 251 1.05 15.80 30.50
C ILE A 251 -0.13 16.67 30.93
N ALA A 252 -0.54 17.65 30.12
CA ALA A 252 -1.71 18.48 30.41
C ALA A 252 -3.03 17.69 30.41
N VAL A 253 -3.17 16.70 29.52
CA VAL A 253 -4.32 15.78 29.52
C VAL A 253 -4.28 14.90 30.76
N ASP A 254 -3.14 14.27 31.03
CA ASP A 254 -2.98 13.36 32.19
C ASP A 254 -3.22 14.10 33.52
N SER A 255 -2.77 15.36 33.65
CA SER A 255 -2.98 16.17 34.85
C SER A 255 -4.43 16.62 35.00
N PHE A 256 -5.12 16.93 33.91
CA PHE A 256 -6.54 17.25 33.91
C PHE A 256 -7.38 16.03 34.33
N GLU A 257 -7.12 14.86 33.73
CA GLU A 257 -7.79 13.60 34.08
C GLU A 257 -7.59 13.26 35.56
N GLN A 258 -6.37 13.45 36.07
CA GLN A 258 -6.07 13.26 37.49
C GLN A 258 -6.86 14.22 38.39
N ALA A 259 -6.90 15.52 38.05
CA ALA A 259 -7.63 16.51 38.85
C ALA A 259 -9.14 16.26 38.85
N VAL A 260 -9.73 15.86 37.70
CA VAL A 260 -11.14 15.48 37.61
C VAL A 260 -11.43 14.27 38.49
N PHE A 261 -10.55 13.26 38.45
CA PHE A 261 -10.69 12.09 39.31
C PHE A 261 -10.64 12.46 40.79
N GLU A 262 -9.63 13.23 41.22
CA GLU A 262 -9.50 13.67 42.63
C GLU A 262 -10.69 14.51 43.11
N ALA A 263 -11.31 15.29 42.21
CA ALA A 263 -12.50 16.08 42.54
C ALA A 263 -13.80 15.25 42.58
N THR A 264 -13.83 14.08 41.92
CA THR A 264 -15.04 13.24 41.79
C THR A 264 -15.01 12.00 42.68
N ASP A 265 -13.83 11.47 42.98
CA ASP A 265 -13.66 10.30 43.85
C ASP A 265 -13.44 10.73 45.31
N THR A 266 -14.51 10.62 46.12
CA THR A 266 -14.46 10.84 47.57
C THR A 266 -14.26 9.54 48.37
N THR A 267 -13.99 8.41 47.71
CA THR A 267 -13.96 7.09 48.37
C THR A 267 -12.68 6.81 49.14
N GLY A 268 -11.64 7.64 48.98
CA GLY A 268 -10.36 7.53 49.71
C GLY A 268 -9.50 6.32 49.28
N THR A 269 -9.88 5.63 48.21
CA THR A 269 -9.16 4.46 47.71
C THR A 269 -7.89 4.89 46.96
N THR A 270 -6.75 4.28 47.26
CA THR A 270 -5.50 4.58 46.56
C THR A 270 -5.57 4.10 45.11
N ARG A 271 -5.11 4.95 44.17
CA ARG A 271 -4.97 4.57 42.77
C ARG A 271 -4.07 3.33 42.69
N THR A 272 -4.58 2.22 42.16
CA THR A 272 -3.70 1.29 41.45
C THR A 272 -3.30 2.04 40.19
N PRO A 273 -2.03 2.48 40.03
CA PRO A 273 -1.63 3.08 38.77
C PRO A 273 -2.06 2.09 37.70
N PRO A 274 -2.83 2.50 36.68
CA PRO A 274 -3.03 1.65 35.53
C PRO A 274 -1.60 1.39 35.08
N VAL A 275 -1.13 0.16 35.32
CA VAL A 275 0.25 -0.27 35.14
C VAL A 275 0.74 0.53 33.98
N LEU A 276 1.68 1.47 34.21
CA LEU A 276 2.29 2.28 33.16
C LEU A 276 2.49 1.27 32.05
N GLN A 277 1.64 1.28 31.02
CA GLN A 277 1.59 0.15 30.12
C GLN A 277 2.99 0.20 29.53
N THR A 278 3.84 -0.73 29.93
CA THR A 278 5.27 -0.69 29.65
C THR A 278 5.49 -0.69 28.13
N ARG A 279 4.46 -1.11 27.39
CA ARG A 279 4.24 -0.95 25.96
C ARG A 279 4.28 0.48 25.41
N ARG A 280 4.04 1.54 26.20
CA ARG A 280 4.01 2.93 25.70
C ARG A 280 5.41 3.53 25.54
N PHE A 281 6.39 3.06 26.32
CA PHE A 281 7.80 3.45 26.21
C PHE A 281 8.63 2.54 25.28
N GLU A 282 8.10 1.37 24.87
CA GLU A 282 8.77 0.50 23.90
C GLU A 282 8.85 1.11 22.49
N ARG A 283 7.95 2.05 22.14
CA ARG A 283 8.00 2.74 20.83
C ARG A 283 9.15 3.74 20.70
N THR A 284 9.64 4.32 21.80
CA THR A 284 10.74 5.30 21.76
C THR A 284 12.12 4.66 21.85
N ALA A 285 12.22 3.38 22.24
CA ALA A 285 13.48 2.66 22.31
C ALA A 285 13.84 1.89 21.02
N ALA A 286 12.92 1.82 20.05
CA ALA A 286 13.14 1.17 18.74
C ALA A 286 13.59 2.14 17.62
N GLU A 287 13.76 3.43 17.92
CA GLU A 287 14.19 4.47 16.96
C GLU A 287 15.61 5.01 17.24
N HIS A 288 16.46 4.25 17.93
CA HIS A 288 17.90 4.52 18.05
C HIS A 288 18.75 3.35 17.54
#